data_AF-A0ABD5YSS1-F1
#
_entry.id   AF-A0ABD5YSS1-F1
#
_cell.length_a   1.000
_cell.length_b   1.000
_cell.length_c   1.000
_cell.angle_alpha   90.00
_cell.angle_beta   90.00
_cell.angle_gamma   90.00
#
_symmetry.space_group_name_H-M   'P 1'
#
loop_
_entity.id
_entity.type
_entity.pdbx_description
1 polymer ?
#
loop_
_entity_poly.entity_id
_entity_poly.type
_entity_poly.pdbx_seq_one_letter_code
_entity_poly.pdbx_strand_id
1 'polypeptide(L)'
;MSQTDRSGRLSVIRYRLSTQTGSQHEALVALIELLARDSVSNRKSETSRVTLQPTTPSHAEPVTVLEAFEGPSHLVLQSDTEVEYAIEGVPFLHPEELELNQHPEQWIQHEDSIGQYVEVPQSGGDSGYGVTIAELAERLSDTTVSVDHTGISIPQANVKHSAWVNLNAALADASCLYKYPTGEPWNFILPATDSEVNQEIEQFVLGRRPRFELVFDSVAESPVVQFALRTDLSQEDVESLFPRPYGFSPNGLEGIFRIVSVVHPGQASQSRSICISVRGRWTGEPVNGS
;
A
#
# COMPACT_ATOMS: atom_id res chain seq x y z
N MET A 1 36.16 -18.80 2.77
CA MET A 1 35.19 -18.40 1.72
C MET A 1 34.93 -16.94 1.94
N SER A 2 35.26 -16.09 0.97
CA SER A 2 35.08 -14.64 1.08
C SER A 2 33.61 -14.33 1.25
N GLN A 3 33.27 -13.48 2.23
CA GLN A 3 32.00 -12.77 2.23
C GLN A 3 31.90 -12.04 0.89
N THR A 4 31.08 -12.58 -0.01
CA THR A 4 30.58 -11.80 -1.14
C THR A 4 29.86 -10.62 -0.53
N ASP A 5 30.48 -9.45 -0.66
CA ASP A 5 29.88 -8.16 -0.40
C ASP A 5 28.65 -8.06 -1.32
N ARG A 6 27.48 -8.44 -0.78
CA ARG A 6 26.18 -8.23 -1.45
C ARG A 6 25.92 -6.72 -1.42
N SER A 7 26.59 -6.01 -2.32
CA SER A 7 26.36 -4.60 -2.59
C SER A 7 25.04 -4.47 -3.34
N GLY A 8 23.99 -4.05 -2.63
CA GLY A 8 22.67 -3.79 -3.19
C GLY A 8 21.53 -4.19 -2.24
N ARG A 9 21.59 -3.82 -0.96
CA ARG A 9 20.55 -4.20 0.03
C ARG A 9 19.33 -3.31 -0.11
N LEU A 10 18.15 -3.88 -0.37
CA LEU A 10 16.91 -3.12 -0.35
C LEU A 10 16.65 -2.70 1.09
N SER A 11 16.86 -1.42 1.36
CA SER A 11 16.72 -0.89 2.71
C SER A 11 15.30 -0.38 2.94
N VAL A 12 14.64 0.13 1.88
CA VAL A 12 13.30 0.73 1.97
C VAL A 12 12.55 0.66 0.64
N ILE A 13 11.25 0.37 0.68
CA ILE A 13 10.33 0.67 -0.43
C ILE A 13 9.65 1.99 -0.14
N ARG A 14 9.84 2.96 -1.04
CA ARG A 14 9.32 4.32 -0.89
C ARG A 14 8.23 4.59 -1.91
N TYR A 15 7.06 4.97 -1.42
CA TYR A 15 5.99 5.53 -2.23
C TYR A 15 6.05 7.05 -2.17
N ARG A 16 6.28 7.67 -3.32
CA ARG A 16 6.16 9.11 -3.48
C ARG A 16 4.80 9.42 -4.06
N LEU A 17 3.98 10.14 -3.30
CA LEU A 17 2.64 10.55 -3.69
C LEU A 17 2.67 12.01 -4.15
N SER A 18 2.19 12.24 -5.36
CA SER A 18 2.11 13.57 -5.97
C SER A 18 1.24 14.51 -5.13
N THR A 19 1.79 15.69 -4.85
CA THR A 19 1.06 16.83 -4.30
C THR A 19 1.32 18.07 -5.15
N GLN A 20 0.25 18.64 -5.71
CA GLN A 20 0.21 19.84 -6.55
C GLN A 20 -0.71 20.92 -5.97
N THR A 21 -1.57 20.57 -5.01
CA THR A 21 -2.55 21.49 -4.39
C THR A 21 -2.54 21.37 -2.86
N GLY A 22 -3.05 22.40 -2.17
CA GLY A 22 -3.22 22.37 -0.71
C GLY A 22 -4.08 21.19 -0.21
N SER A 23 -5.16 20.86 -0.93
CA SER A 23 -6.02 19.72 -0.60
C SER A 23 -5.35 18.36 -0.75
N GLN A 24 -4.38 18.21 -1.67
CA GLN A 24 -3.60 16.98 -1.80
C GLN A 24 -2.59 16.82 -0.65
N HIS A 25 -2.04 17.94 -0.16
CA HIS A 25 -1.20 17.94 1.04
C HIS A 25 -2.00 17.54 2.28
N GLU A 26 -3.20 18.12 2.46
CA GLU A 26 -4.11 17.76 3.57
C GLU A 26 -4.53 16.29 3.52
N ALA A 27 -4.86 15.77 2.34
CA ALA A 27 -5.18 14.36 2.16
C ALA A 27 -4.00 13.46 2.56
N LEU A 28 -2.78 13.80 2.14
CA LEU A 28 -1.60 13.04 2.55
C LEU A 28 -1.37 13.15 4.06
N VAL A 29 -1.51 14.33 4.67
CA VAL A 29 -1.42 14.50 6.12
C VAL A 29 -2.45 13.62 6.82
N ALA A 30 -3.68 13.52 6.31
CA ALA A 30 -4.70 12.63 6.87
C ALA A 30 -4.33 11.14 6.74
N LEU A 31 -3.76 10.68 5.60
CA LEU A 31 -3.23 9.31 5.47
C LEU A 31 -2.08 9.09 6.44
N ILE A 32 -1.17 10.06 6.53
CA ILE A 32 -0.03 10.07 7.44
C ILE A 32 -0.54 9.92 8.87
N GLU A 33 -1.54 10.69 9.28
CA GLU A 33 -2.17 10.64 10.61
C GLU A 33 -2.91 9.33 10.88
N LEU A 34 -3.60 8.77 9.89
CA LEU A 34 -4.28 7.48 10.00
C LEU A 34 -3.27 6.35 10.21
N LEU A 35 -2.30 6.23 9.30
CA LEU A 35 -1.23 5.22 9.38
C LEU A 35 -0.32 5.48 10.57
N ALA A 36 -0.31 6.71 11.06
CA ALA A 36 0.55 7.11 12.15
C ALA A 36 0.16 6.54 13.50
N ARG A 37 -1.14 6.29 13.68
CA ARG A 37 -1.69 5.83 14.96
C ARG A 37 -1.14 4.46 15.37
N ASP A 38 -0.61 3.69 14.41
CA ASP A 38 0.00 2.36 14.59
C ASP A 38 1.40 2.34 15.24
N SER A 39 2.16 3.44 15.27
CA SER A 39 3.58 3.34 15.66
C SER A 39 3.81 3.46 17.17
N VAL A 40 3.44 2.42 17.94
CA VAL A 40 3.69 2.28 19.40
C VAL A 40 5.18 2.21 19.77
N SER A 41 6.12 2.37 18.84
CA SER A 41 7.49 2.74 19.22
C SER A 41 8.18 3.56 18.14
N ASN A 42 8.61 4.78 18.52
CA ASN A 42 9.50 5.69 17.81
C ASN A 42 9.03 6.30 16.49
N ARG A 43 8.64 7.58 16.57
CA ARG A 43 8.40 8.46 15.41
C ARG A 43 9.48 9.53 15.28
N LYS A 44 9.95 9.71 14.05
CA LYS A 44 10.28 11.02 13.46
C LYS A 44 9.33 11.22 12.29
N SER A 45 8.17 11.84 12.54
CA SER A 45 7.31 12.31 11.45
C SER A 45 7.76 13.70 11.04
N GLU A 46 8.10 13.87 9.77
CA GLU A 46 8.16 15.18 9.14
C GLU A 46 6.83 15.41 8.40
N THR A 47 6.42 16.65 8.21
CA THR A 47 5.09 17.01 7.67
C THR A 47 4.81 16.44 6.26
N SER A 48 5.82 15.91 5.58
CA SER A 48 5.73 15.32 4.25
C SER A 48 6.16 13.85 4.20
N ARG A 49 6.50 13.19 5.32
CA ARG A 49 7.05 11.83 5.27
C ARG A 49 6.65 10.98 6.47
N VAL A 50 6.25 9.74 6.18
CA VAL A 50 6.00 8.67 7.15
C VAL A 50 6.86 7.47 6.84
N THR A 51 7.43 6.88 7.88
CA THR A 51 8.13 5.60 7.80
C THR A 51 7.39 4.61 8.68
N LEU A 52 6.94 3.50 8.10
CA LEU A 52 6.26 2.44 8.85
C LEU A 52 7.32 1.55 9.48
N GLN A 53 7.60 1.80 10.77
CA GLN A 53 8.62 1.09 11.52
C GLN A 53 8.12 -0.29 11.94
N PRO A 54 8.93 -1.34 11.77
CA PRO A 54 8.52 -2.67 12.18
C PRO A 54 8.51 -2.80 13.70
N THR A 55 7.48 -3.44 14.24
CA THR A 55 7.41 -3.73 15.69
C THR A 55 8.44 -4.76 16.13
N THR A 56 8.78 -5.69 15.23
CA THR A 56 9.80 -6.72 15.45
C THR A 56 10.43 -7.15 14.13
N PRO A 57 11.68 -7.65 14.15
CA PRO A 57 12.60 -7.62 15.29
C PRO A 57 13.15 -6.21 15.56
N SER A 58 13.67 -5.98 16.78
CA SER A 58 14.34 -4.71 17.09
C SER A 58 15.48 -4.45 16.11
N HIS A 59 15.65 -3.22 15.65
CA HIS A 59 16.65 -2.82 14.65
C HIS A 59 16.42 -3.38 13.24
N ALA A 60 15.24 -3.95 12.94
CA ALA A 60 14.87 -4.20 11.55
C ALA A 60 14.67 -2.87 10.80
N GLU A 61 15.09 -2.86 9.54
CA GLU A 61 14.85 -1.73 8.65
C GLU A 61 13.37 -1.68 8.23
N PRO A 62 12.80 -0.49 8.02
CA PRO A 62 11.41 -0.33 7.61
C PRO A 62 11.23 -0.72 6.16
N VAL A 63 10.26 -1.57 5.89
CA VAL A 63 9.99 -2.02 4.51
C VAL A 63 9.25 -0.93 3.72
N THR A 64 8.48 -0.05 4.37
CA THR A 64 7.62 0.93 3.69
C THR A 64 7.81 2.36 4.20
N VAL A 65 8.07 3.28 3.27
CA VAL A 65 8.09 4.74 3.47
C VAL A 65 7.09 5.41 2.54
N LEU A 66 6.33 6.37 3.06
CA LEU A 66 5.46 7.25 2.30
C LEU A 66 6.02 8.66 2.33
N GLU A 67 6.06 9.32 1.18
CA GLU A 67 6.62 10.67 1.03
C GLU A 67 5.74 11.52 0.10
N ALA A 68 5.43 12.74 0.54
CA ALA A 68 4.87 13.79 -0.31
C ALA A 68 5.93 14.25 -1.28
N PHE A 69 5.59 14.40 -2.55
CA PHE A 69 6.52 14.93 -3.53
C PHE A 69 5.82 15.78 -4.58
N GLU A 70 6.49 16.87 -4.98
CA GLU A 70 6.07 17.69 -6.12
C GLU A 70 6.53 17.03 -7.43
N GLY A 71 5.63 16.27 -8.06
CA GLY A 71 5.92 15.57 -9.31
C GLY A 71 5.01 14.35 -9.51
N PRO A 72 5.24 13.50 -10.52
CA PRO A 72 4.45 12.30 -10.71
C PRO A 72 4.63 11.32 -9.53
N SER A 73 3.54 10.66 -9.12
CA SER A 73 3.62 9.60 -8.12
C SER A 73 4.47 8.46 -8.66
N HIS A 74 5.40 7.94 -7.85
CA HIS A 74 6.25 6.83 -8.25
C HIS A 74 6.60 5.93 -7.07
N LEU A 75 6.81 4.66 -7.38
CA LEU A 75 7.39 3.67 -6.49
C LEU A 75 8.90 3.69 -6.66
N VAL A 76 9.63 3.92 -5.57
CA VAL A 76 11.10 3.82 -5.54
C VAL A 76 11.46 2.62 -4.67
N LEU A 77 12.18 1.67 -5.26
CA LEU A 77 12.88 0.64 -4.52
C LEU A 77 14.25 1.20 -4.17
N GLN A 78 14.46 1.54 -2.90
CA GLN A 78 15.71 2.14 -2.46
C GLN A 78 16.58 1.08 -1.77
N SER A 79 17.84 1.04 -2.19
CA SER A 79 18.89 0.28 -1.53
C SER A 79 20.02 1.18 -1.05
N ASP A 80 20.83 0.69 -0.12
CA ASP A 80 22.00 1.41 0.44
C ASP A 80 23.16 1.57 -0.55
N THR A 81 23.08 0.78 -1.62
CA THR A 81 23.80 0.97 -2.87
C THR A 81 22.77 1.55 -3.82
N GLU A 82 23.07 2.55 -4.67
CA GLU A 82 22.11 3.04 -5.68
C GLU A 82 21.76 1.92 -6.68
N VAL A 83 20.89 1.01 -6.27
CA VAL A 83 20.10 0.18 -7.15
C VAL A 83 18.73 0.80 -7.11
N GLU A 84 18.65 1.98 -7.70
CA GLU A 84 17.37 2.54 -8.08
C GLU A 84 16.83 1.61 -9.16
N TYR A 85 16.06 0.60 -8.74
CA TYR A 85 15.03 0.07 -9.61
C TYR A 85 13.95 1.13 -9.65
N ALA A 86 14.24 2.23 -10.35
CA ALA A 86 13.21 2.78 -11.19
C ALA A 86 12.77 1.59 -12.02
N ILE A 87 11.49 1.23 -11.94
CA ILE A 87 10.94 0.26 -12.87
C ILE A 87 10.88 0.96 -14.24
N GLU A 88 12.05 1.30 -14.79
CA GLU A 88 12.26 1.85 -16.12
C GLU A 88 11.81 0.77 -17.10
N GLY A 89 10.61 0.97 -17.65
CA GLY A 89 9.96 0.00 -18.53
C GLY A 89 8.67 -0.59 -17.98
N VAL A 90 8.25 -0.23 -16.77
CA VAL A 90 6.82 -0.18 -16.44
C VAL A 90 6.44 1.29 -16.57
N PRO A 91 5.92 1.72 -17.74
CA PRO A 91 5.54 3.09 -17.91
C PRO A 91 4.40 3.38 -16.94
N PHE A 92 4.72 3.98 -15.80
CA PHE A 92 3.97 5.16 -15.43
C PHE A 92 4.37 6.22 -16.45
N LEU A 93 3.71 6.08 -17.61
CA LEU A 93 3.56 7.00 -18.71
C LEU A 93 4.59 8.14 -18.69
N HIS A 94 5.61 8.05 -19.57
CA HIS A 94 6.47 9.19 -19.85
C HIS A 94 5.55 10.40 -20.12
N PRO A 95 5.69 11.54 -19.39
CA PRO A 95 4.76 12.67 -19.51
C PRO A 95 4.64 13.21 -20.93
N GLU A 96 5.66 12.96 -21.76
CA GLU A 96 5.78 13.45 -23.13
C GLU A 96 5.17 12.51 -24.17
N GLU A 97 4.82 11.26 -23.80
CA GLU A 97 4.25 10.26 -24.72
C GLU A 97 2.74 10.02 -24.53
N LEU A 98 2.15 10.63 -23.51
CA LEU A 98 0.71 10.79 -23.44
C LEU A 98 0.33 12.11 -24.06
N GLU A 99 -0.45 12.08 -25.14
CA GLU A 99 -1.48 13.10 -25.29
C GLU A 99 -2.46 12.91 -24.13
N LEU A 100 -2.13 13.53 -22.99
CA LEU A 100 -2.99 13.66 -21.83
C LEU A 100 -4.20 14.46 -22.30
N ASN A 101 -5.28 13.76 -22.65
CA ASN A 101 -6.59 14.37 -22.59
C ASN A 101 -6.81 14.79 -21.14
N GLN A 102 -6.55 16.08 -20.86
CA GLN A 102 -6.94 16.77 -19.66
C GLN A 102 -8.47 16.83 -19.64
N HIS A 103 -9.11 15.71 -19.35
CA HIS A 103 -10.47 15.74 -18.87
C HIS A 103 -10.36 15.82 -17.35
N PRO A 104 -10.72 16.95 -16.71
CA PRO A 104 -11.12 16.87 -15.32
C PRO A 104 -12.34 15.96 -15.32
N GLU A 105 -12.16 14.65 -15.15
CA GLU A 105 -13.28 13.78 -14.85
C GLU A 105 -13.82 14.31 -13.53
N GLN A 106 -14.89 15.09 -13.62
CA GLN A 106 -15.58 15.67 -12.48
C GLN A 106 -16.07 14.49 -11.66
N TRP A 107 -15.37 14.20 -10.57
CA TRP A 107 -15.87 13.26 -9.59
C TRP A 107 -17.27 13.72 -9.18
N ILE A 108 -18.21 12.80 -9.23
CA ILE A 108 -19.55 13.09 -8.76
C ILE A 108 -19.52 12.81 -7.27
N GLN A 109 -19.58 13.88 -6.49
CA GLN A 109 -19.65 13.78 -5.04
C GLN A 109 -21.05 13.38 -4.63
N HIS A 110 -21.12 12.37 -3.76
CA HIS A 110 -22.33 11.87 -3.16
C HIS A 110 -22.20 11.94 -1.63
N GLU A 111 -23.34 11.88 -0.95
CA GLU A 111 -23.42 11.85 0.51
C GLU A 111 -24.49 10.86 0.94
N ASP A 112 -24.15 10.00 1.90
CA ASP A 112 -25.07 9.09 2.56
C ASP A 112 -25.14 9.39 4.07
N SER A 113 -25.77 8.51 4.85
CA SER A 113 -25.89 8.70 6.30
C SER A 113 -24.57 8.54 7.06
N ILE A 114 -23.50 8.05 6.41
CA ILE A 114 -22.19 7.79 7.01
C ILE A 114 -21.23 8.93 6.65
N GLY A 115 -21.37 9.50 5.44
CA GLY A 115 -20.63 10.68 5.02
C GLY A 115 -20.46 10.77 3.51
N GLN A 116 -19.36 11.36 3.07
CA GLN A 116 -19.13 11.63 1.65
C GLN A 116 -18.50 10.44 0.95
N TYR A 117 -18.93 10.19 -0.29
CA TYR A 117 -18.23 9.27 -1.19
C TYR A 117 -18.21 9.86 -2.60
N VAL A 118 -17.36 9.32 -3.44
CA VAL A 118 -17.17 9.80 -4.81
C VAL A 118 -17.44 8.69 -5.80
N GLU A 119 -18.12 9.07 -6.88
CA GLU A 119 -18.23 8.28 -8.08
C GLU A 119 -17.19 8.78 -9.08
N VAL A 120 -16.41 7.84 -9.60
CA VAL A 120 -15.36 8.07 -10.59
C VAL A 120 -15.82 7.39 -11.88
N PRO A 121 -16.34 8.16 -12.86
CA PRO A 121 -16.71 7.61 -14.16
C PRO A 121 -15.53 6.85 -14.78
N GLN A 122 -15.77 5.72 -15.42
CA GLN A 122 -14.74 4.98 -16.14
C GLN A 122 -15.00 5.00 -17.64
N SER A 123 -13.92 4.94 -18.43
CA SER A 123 -14.00 4.79 -19.88
C SER A 123 -14.65 3.45 -20.23
N GLY A 124 -15.94 3.45 -20.57
CA GLY A 124 -16.72 2.23 -20.80
C GLY A 124 -18.19 2.32 -20.35
N GLY A 125 -18.56 3.35 -19.60
CA GLY A 125 -19.93 3.61 -19.15
C GLY A 125 -20.26 3.06 -17.76
N ASP A 126 -19.35 2.27 -17.17
CA ASP A 126 -19.40 1.90 -15.75
C ASP A 126 -18.71 2.97 -14.89
N SER A 127 -19.13 3.07 -13.62
CA SER A 127 -18.52 3.98 -12.65
C SER A 127 -17.85 3.19 -11.52
N GLY A 128 -16.65 3.62 -11.14
CA GLY A 128 -16.02 3.22 -9.88
C GLY A 128 -16.56 4.08 -8.72
N TYR A 129 -16.48 3.54 -7.51
CA TYR A 129 -16.88 4.26 -6.29
C TYR A 129 -15.78 4.16 -5.25
N GLY A 130 -15.57 5.22 -4.49
CA GLY A 130 -14.58 5.27 -3.43
C GLY A 130 -14.86 6.39 -2.44
N VAL A 131 -13.98 6.51 -1.44
CA VAL A 131 -13.99 7.62 -0.47
C VAL A 131 -12.71 8.44 -0.63
N THR A 132 -12.69 9.67 -0.12
CA THR A 132 -11.44 10.44 -0.05
C THR A 132 -10.56 9.90 1.08
N ILE A 133 -9.27 10.25 1.07
CA ILE A 133 -8.38 9.91 2.19
C ILE A 133 -8.85 10.57 3.50
N ALA A 134 -9.33 11.81 3.43
CA ALA A 134 -9.82 12.53 4.60
C ALA A 134 -11.05 11.83 5.21
N GLU A 135 -12.01 11.46 4.36
CA GLU A 135 -13.20 10.70 4.78
C GLU A 135 -12.82 9.35 5.40
N LEU A 136 -11.87 8.64 4.78
CA LEU A 136 -11.38 7.38 5.34
C LEU A 136 -10.76 7.58 6.73
N ALA A 137 -9.89 8.59 6.87
CA ALA A 137 -9.22 8.90 8.12
C ALA A 137 -10.21 9.28 9.22
N GLU A 138 -11.29 9.99 8.87
CA GLU A 138 -12.39 10.31 9.77
C GLU A 138 -13.16 9.06 10.21
N ARG A 139 -13.62 8.23 9.25
CA ARG A 139 -14.39 7.01 9.55
C ARG A 139 -13.60 5.98 10.36
N LEU A 140 -12.29 5.89 10.13
CA LEU A 140 -11.39 4.98 10.84
C LEU A 140 -10.69 5.62 12.03
N SER A 141 -11.05 6.86 12.39
CA SER A 141 -10.49 7.53 13.55
C SER A 141 -10.74 6.67 14.79
N ASP A 142 -9.69 6.49 15.59
CA ASP A 142 -9.71 5.85 16.90
C ASP A 142 -10.02 4.35 16.93
N THR A 143 -10.25 3.75 15.75
CA THR A 143 -10.54 2.31 15.61
C THR A 143 -9.41 1.53 14.95
N THR A 144 -8.51 2.23 14.23
CA THR A 144 -7.35 1.61 13.60
C THR A 144 -6.34 1.19 14.66
N VAL A 145 -6.09 -0.13 14.72
CA VAL A 145 -5.15 -0.74 15.66
C VAL A 145 -3.76 -0.82 15.06
N SER A 146 -3.64 -1.30 13.82
CA SER A 146 -2.33 -1.47 13.19
C SER A 146 -2.38 -1.64 11.66
N VAL A 147 -1.27 -1.39 10.97
CA VAL A 147 -1.05 -1.82 9.58
C VAL A 147 -0.56 -3.27 9.56
N ASP A 148 -1.32 -4.17 8.96
CA ASP A 148 -0.94 -5.58 8.84
C ASP A 148 0.07 -5.81 7.71
N HIS A 149 -0.23 -5.26 6.54
CA HIS A 149 0.66 -5.24 5.40
C HIS A 149 0.37 -4.03 4.52
N THR A 150 1.37 -3.65 3.75
CA THR A 150 1.27 -2.74 2.61
C THR A 150 1.57 -3.52 1.35
N GLY A 151 1.25 -2.98 0.18
CA GLY A 151 1.64 -3.65 -1.04
C GLY A 151 1.38 -2.84 -2.29
N ILE A 152 1.69 -3.46 -3.42
CA ILE A 152 1.33 -2.93 -4.73
C ILE A 152 0.83 -4.06 -5.63
N SER A 153 -0.35 -3.86 -6.22
CA SER A 153 -0.79 -4.63 -7.37
C SER A 153 -0.23 -3.99 -8.63
N ILE A 154 0.45 -4.79 -9.43
CA ILE A 154 1.01 -4.41 -10.72
C ILE A 154 0.24 -5.14 -11.83
N PRO A 155 -0.46 -4.42 -12.72
CA PRO A 155 -1.16 -4.99 -13.86
C PRO A 155 -0.25 -5.83 -14.73
N GLN A 156 -0.65 -7.07 -15.00
CA GLN A 156 0.04 -7.92 -15.98
C GLN A 156 0.04 -7.31 -17.38
N ALA A 157 -0.98 -6.50 -17.70
CA ALA A 157 -1.05 -5.78 -18.97
C ALA A 157 0.10 -4.78 -19.17
N ASN A 158 0.68 -4.26 -18.08
CA ASN A 158 1.68 -3.19 -18.13
C ASN A 158 3.11 -3.71 -18.01
N VAL A 159 3.30 -4.99 -17.64
CA VAL A 159 4.62 -5.53 -17.30
C VAL A 159 4.81 -6.90 -17.94
N LYS A 160 5.90 -7.03 -18.71
CA LYS A 160 6.28 -8.34 -19.27
C LYS A 160 6.59 -9.32 -18.15
N HIS A 161 6.12 -10.55 -18.28
CA HIS A 161 6.38 -11.61 -17.30
C HIS A 161 7.89 -11.80 -17.01
N SER A 162 8.77 -11.66 -18.01
CA SER A 162 10.22 -11.73 -17.79
C SER A 162 10.75 -10.60 -16.90
N ALA A 163 10.23 -9.38 -17.05
CA ALA A 163 10.59 -8.26 -16.19
C ALA A 163 10.10 -8.50 -14.75
N TRP A 164 8.89 -9.05 -14.59
CA TRP A 164 8.36 -9.47 -13.29
C TRP A 164 9.24 -10.52 -12.61
N VAL A 165 9.69 -11.55 -13.33
CA VAL A 165 10.61 -12.58 -12.81
C VAL A 165 11.94 -11.96 -12.39
N ASN A 166 12.52 -11.06 -13.19
CA ASN A 166 13.77 -10.39 -12.87
C ASN A 166 13.64 -9.51 -11.63
N LEU A 167 12.53 -8.77 -11.50
CA LEU A 167 12.24 -7.97 -10.31
C LEU A 167 12.17 -8.85 -9.05
N ASN A 168 11.47 -9.99 -9.12
CA ASN A 168 11.39 -10.90 -7.98
C ASN A 168 12.75 -11.51 -7.60
N ALA A 169 13.59 -11.83 -8.58
CA ALA A 169 14.95 -12.31 -8.32
C ALA A 169 15.79 -11.23 -7.63
N ALA A 170 15.75 -9.99 -8.12
CA ALA A 170 16.45 -8.87 -7.51
C ALA A 170 15.98 -8.60 -6.07
N LEU A 171 14.65 -8.62 -5.84
CA LEU A 171 14.09 -8.47 -4.50
C LEU A 171 14.49 -9.62 -3.58
N ALA A 172 14.53 -10.86 -4.07
CA ALA A 172 14.97 -12.01 -3.29
C ALA A 172 16.46 -11.94 -2.91
N ASP A 173 17.30 -11.37 -3.77
CA ASP A 173 18.73 -11.19 -3.49
C ASP A 173 18.98 -10.07 -2.46
N ALA A 174 18.11 -9.06 -2.45
CA ALA A 174 18.27 -7.82 -1.70
C ALA A 174 17.43 -7.74 -0.41
N SER A 175 16.51 -8.68 -0.18
CA SER A 175 15.56 -8.65 0.94
C SER A 175 15.12 -10.05 1.38
N CYS A 176 14.39 -10.14 2.48
CA CYS A 176 13.77 -11.38 2.94
C CYS A 176 12.42 -11.60 2.24
N LEU A 177 12.45 -11.96 0.95
CA LEU A 177 11.27 -12.27 0.13
C LEU A 177 10.82 -13.72 0.33
N TYR A 178 9.54 -13.92 0.62
CA TYR A 178 8.94 -15.23 0.88
C TYR A 178 7.66 -15.45 0.08
N LYS A 179 7.27 -16.74 0.03
CA LYS A 179 5.97 -17.20 -0.43
C LYS A 179 5.07 -17.52 0.75
N TYR A 180 3.77 -17.33 0.56
CA TYR A 180 2.81 -17.80 1.55
C TYR A 180 2.75 -19.34 1.57
N PRO A 181 2.75 -19.98 2.76
CA PRO A 181 2.62 -21.43 2.86
C PRO A 181 1.29 -21.97 2.33
N THR A 182 0.28 -21.12 2.31
CA THR A 182 -1.09 -21.37 1.83
C THR A 182 -1.21 -21.38 0.30
N GLY A 183 -0.15 -20.99 -0.42
CA GLY A 183 -0.06 -21.12 -1.88
C GLY A 183 -0.58 -19.93 -2.67
N GLU A 184 -0.77 -18.77 -2.03
CA GLU A 184 -1.10 -17.52 -2.69
C GLU A 184 -0.08 -17.22 -3.81
N PRO A 185 -0.52 -16.67 -4.95
CA PRO A 185 0.33 -16.50 -6.12
C PRO A 185 1.29 -15.29 -6.01
N TRP A 186 1.13 -14.43 -5.00
CA TRP A 186 1.99 -13.29 -4.74
C TRP A 186 3.03 -13.56 -3.65
N ASN A 187 4.12 -12.80 -3.69
CA ASN A 187 5.20 -12.87 -2.71
C ASN A 187 5.07 -11.73 -1.70
N PHE A 188 5.71 -11.90 -0.54
CA PHE A 188 5.80 -10.84 0.46
C PHE A 188 7.22 -10.70 1.03
N ILE A 189 7.58 -9.48 1.40
CA ILE A 189 8.83 -9.13 2.07
C ILE A 189 8.53 -8.94 3.56
N LEU A 190 9.35 -9.55 4.41
CA LEU A 190 9.32 -9.32 5.85
C LEU A 190 10.35 -8.26 6.26
N PRO A 191 10.00 -7.40 7.24
CA PRO A 191 11.01 -6.61 7.94
C PRO A 191 12.08 -7.52 8.55
N ALA A 192 13.34 -7.16 8.31
CA ALA A 192 14.49 -7.95 8.69
C ALA A 192 15.64 -7.04 9.14
N THR A 193 16.45 -7.56 10.06
CA THR A 193 17.76 -6.96 10.37
C THR A 193 18.76 -7.25 9.24
N ASP A 194 19.85 -6.48 9.20
CA ASP A 194 20.98 -6.75 8.31
C ASP A 194 21.50 -8.19 8.37
N SER A 195 21.53 -8.78 9.57
CA SER A 195 22.01 -10.16 9.73
C SER A 195 21.06 -11.15 9.07
N GLU A 196 19.75 -10.95 9.21
CA GLU A 196 18.72 -11.84 8.68
C GLU A 196 18.61 -11.76 7.15
N VAL A 197 18.85 -10.60 6.54
CA VAL A 197 18.93 -10.51 5.07
C VAL A 197 20.09 -11.36 4.53
N ASN A 198 21.20 -11.44 5.28
CA ASN A 198 22.37 -12.21 4.85
C ASN A 198 22.29 -13.71 5.20
N GLN A 199 21.57 -14.08 6.25
CA GLN A 199 21.57 -15.43 6.82
C GLN A 199 20.20 -16.12 6.78
N GLU A 200 19.19 -15.45 6.23
CA GLU A 200 17.78 -15.83 6.30
C GLU A 200 17.15 -15.62 7.70
N ILE A 201 15.83 -15.42 7.74
CA ILE A 201 15.08 -15.37 8.99
C ILE A 201 14.88 -16.80 9.49
N GLU A 202 15.56 -17.15 10.58
CA GLU A 202 15.39 -18.46 11.23
C GLU A 202 14.19 -18.49 12.19
N GLN A 203 13.82 -17.32 12.75
CA GLN A 203 12.78 -17.21 13.78
C GLN A 203 11.64 -16.30 13.31
N PHE A 204 10.54 -16.92 12.87
CA PHE A 204 9.31 -16.22 12.51
C PHE A 204 8.51 -15.87 13.76
N VAL A 205 8.93 -14.82 14.47
CA VAL A 205 8.18 -14.24 15.58
C VAL A 205 6.84 -13.69 15.06
N LEU A 206 5.75 -13.98 15.75
CA LEU A 206 4.43 -13.41 15.45
C LEU A 206 4.51 -11.88 15.60
N GLY A 207 4.15 -11.14 14.54
CA GLY A 207 4.07 -9.67 14.57
C GLY A 207 5.14 -8.91 13.77
N ARG A 208 5.93 -9.57 12.91
CA ARG A 208 6.80 -8.87 11.91
C ARG A 208 5.93 -8.14 10.87
N ARG A 209 5.55 -6.90 11.18
CA ARG A 209 4.62 -6.06 10.41
C ARG A 209 5.14 -4.61 10.34
N PRO A 210 4.76 -3.82 9.32
CA PRO A 210 3.95 -4.25 8.18
C PRO A 210 4.78 -5.12 7.22
N ARG A 211 4.14 -6.13 6.65
CA ARG A 211 4.70 -6.88 5.52
C ARG A 211 4.53 -6.07 4.24
N PHE A 212 5.33 -6.36 3.23
CA PHE A 212 5.13 -5.76 1.91
C PHE A 212 4.74 -6.83 0.89
N GLU A 213 3.61 -6.66 0.21
CA GLU A 213 3.16 -7.57 -0.84
C GLU A 213 3.40 -7.00 -2.24
N LEU A 214 3.90 -7.86 -3.13
CA LEU A 214 4.05 -7.54 -4.54
C LEU A 214 3.15 -8.48 -5.35
N VAL A 215 2.09 -7.95 -5.94
CA VAL A 215 1.05 -8.74 -6.62
C VAL A 215 1.13 -8.53 -8.13
N PHE A 216 1.23 -9.62 -8.89
CA PHE A 216 1.17 -9.59 -10.36
C PHE A 216 -0.27 -9.80 -10.82
N ASP A 217 -1.00 -8.70 -10.95
CA ASP A 217 -2.45 -8.66 -10.97
C ASP A 217 -3.00 -8.76 -12.39
N SER A 218 -3.73 -9.83 -12.70
CA SER A 218 -4.30 -10.05 -14.03
C SER A 218 -5.58 -9.24 -14.29
N VAL A 219 -6.14 -8.61 -13.26
CA VAL A 219 -7.43 -7.91 -13.31
C VAL A 219 -7.24 -6.41 -13.24
N ALA A 220 -6.26 -5.93 -12.47
CA ALA A 220 -5.99 -4.50 -12.35
C ALA A 220 -5.63 -3.87 -13.70
N GLU A 221 -6.23 -2.72 -14.00
CA GLU A 221 -5.95 -1.95 -15.22
C GLU A 221 -4.80 -0.94 -15.03
N SER A 222 -4.56 -0.54 -13.78
CA SER A 222 -3.50 0.38 -13.36
C SER A 222 -2.87 -0.11 -12.06
N PRO A 223 -1.62 0.27 -11.73
CA PRO A 223 -1.02 -0.15 -10.47
C PRO A 223 -1.76 0.46 -9.28
N VAL A 224 -1.97 -0.37 -8.24
CA VAL A 224 -2.77 -0.02 -7.06
C VAL A 224 -1.88 -0.14 -5.82
N VAL A 225 -1.79 0.94 -5.05
CA VAL A 225 -1.11 0.90 -3.73
C VAL A 225 -2.09 0.36 -2.71
N GLN A 226 -1.68 -0.61 -1.90
CA GLN A 226 -2.53 -1.31 -0.96
C GLN A 226 -2.09 -1.08 0.48
N PHE A 227 -3.06 -0.81 1.36
CA PHE A 227 -2.86 -0.84 2.81
C PHE A 227 -3.89 -1.77 3.43
N ALA A 228 -3.44 -2.78 4.15
CA ALA A 228 -4.30 -3.61 4.98
C ALA A 228 -4.26 -3.12 6.42
N LEU A 229 -5.39 -2.60 6.89
CA LEU A 229 -5.54 -2.05 8.23
C LEU A 229 -6.26 -3.07 9.12
N ARG A 230 -5.75 -3.27 10.33
CA ARG A 230 -6.45 -3.95 11.41
C ARG A 230 -7.16 -2.90 12.24
N THR A 231 -8.41 -3.19 12.56
CA THR A 231 -9.26 -2.37 13.43
C THR A 231 -9.70 -3.18 14.64
N ASP A 232 -10.17 -2.48 15.68
CA ASP A 232 -10.83 -3.11 16.83
C ASP A 232 -12.35 -3.30 16.64
N LEU A 233 -12.90 -2.78 15.53
CA LEU A 233 -14.29 -2.92 15.09
C LEU A 233 -14.68 -4.36 14.81
N SER A 234 -15.97 -4.70 14.96
CA SER A 234 -16.48 -5.98 14.46
C SER A 234 -16.54 -5.98 12.92
N GLN A 235 -16.70 -7.16 12.32
CA GLN A 235 -16.92 -7.27 10.87
C GLN A 235 -18.17 -6.48 10.43
N GLU A 236 -19.27 -6.59 11.18
CA GLU A 236 -20.53 -5.88 10.88
C GLU A 236 -20.35 -4.36 10.95
N ASP A 237 -19.56 -3.87 11.91
CA ASP A 237 -19.25 -2.45 12.02
C ASP A 237 -18.40 -1.96 10.84
N VAL A 238 -17.40 -2.74 10.41
CA VAL A 238 -16.59 -2.40 9.22
C VAL A 238 -17.45 -2.38 7.95
N GLU A 239 -18.35 -3.36 7.78
CA GLU A 239 -19.29 -3.38 6.65
C GLU A 239 -20.26 -2.20 6.69
N SER A 240 -20.69 -1.79 7.89
CA SER A 240 -21.56 -0.64 8.10
C SER A 240 -20.86 0.69 7.87
N LEU A 241 -19.56 0.82 8.15
CA LEU A 241 -18.77 2.01 7.84
C LEU A 241 -18.44 2.12 6.34
N PHE A 242 -18.36 0.99 5.65
CA PHE A 242 -18.04 0.91 4.23
C PHE A 242 -19.06 0.07 3.47
N PRO A 243 -20.31 0.50 3.33
CA PRO A 243 -21.31 -0.20 2.55
C PRO A 243 -21.00 -0.16 1.05
N ARG A 244 -21.78 -0.91 0.26
CA ARG A 244 -21.81 -0.70 -1.19
C ARG A 244 -22.34 0.72 -1.50
N PRO A 245 -21.88 1.38 -2.57
CA PRO A 245 -21.03 0.82 -3.63
C PRO A 245 -19.52 0.95 -3.41
N TYR A 246 -19.06 1.77 -2.47
CA TYR A 246 -17.64 2.11 -2.30
C TYR A 246 -16.84 1.14 -1.41
N GLY A 247 -17.53 0.30 -0.64
CA GLY A 247 -16.95 -0.86 0.04
C GLY A 247 -17.46 -2.17 -0.55
N PHE A 248 -16.57 -3.14 -0.70
CA PHE A 248 -16.93 -4.50 -1.12
C PHE A 248 -15.98 -5.53 -0.51
N SER A 249 -16.35 -6.80 -0.55
CA SER A 249 -15.45 -7.90 -0.20
C SER A 249 -15.32 -8.82 -1.41
N PRO A 250 -14.11 -9.23 -1.81
CA PRO A 250 -13.93 -10.23 -2.85
C PRO A 250 -14.55 -11.56 -2.46
N ASN A 251 -14.92 -12.34 -3.47
CA ASN A 251 -15.47 -13.68 -3.27
C ASN A 251 -14.49 -14.56 -2.48
N GLY A 252 -14.95 -15.15 -1.38
CA GLY A 252 -14.14 -15.98 -0.48
C GLY A 252 -13.37 -15.22 0.59
N LEU A 253 -13.44 -13.88 0.60
CA LEU A 253 -12.82 -13.00 1.59
C LEU A 253 -13.84 -12.18 2.39
N GLU A 254 -15.13 -12.48 2.28
CA GLU A 254 -16.24 -11.73 2.89
C GLU A 254 -16.11 -11.63 4.42
N GLY A 255 -15.60 -12.67 5.07
CA GLY A 255 -15.35 -12.68 6.51
C GLY A 255 -13.99 -12.08 6.92
N ILE A 256 -13.13 -11.71 5.98
CA ILE A 256 -11.72 -11.41 6.25
C ILE A 256 -11.41 -9.94 5.98
N PHE A 257 -11.85 -9.40 4.85
CA PHE A 257 -11.52 -8.04 4.43
C PHE A 257 -12.72 -7.30 3.85
N ARG A 258 -12.76 -6.00 4.13
CA ARG A 258 -13.56 -5.03 3.41
C ARG A 258 -12.63 -4.13 2.62
N ILE A 259 -12.71 -4.23 1.29
CA ILE A 259 -11.94 -3.41 0.37
C ILE A 259 -12.68 -2.09 0.13
N VAL A 260 -11.94 -1.00 0.26
CA VAL A 260 -12.39 0.36 0.00
C VAL A 260 -11.44 1.02 -0.98
N SER A 261 -11.98 1.51 -2.10
CA SER A 261 -11.20 2.34 -3.02
C SER A 261 -11.07 3.74 -2.46
N VAL A 262 -9.85 4.27 -2.46
CA VAL A 262 -9.55 5.61 -1.97
C VAL A 262 -9.12 6.48 -3.13
N VAL A 263 -9.83 7.58 -3.29
CA VAL A 263 -9.63 8.50 -4.39
C VAL A 263 -8.67 9.61 -3.96
N HIS A 264 -7.58 9.77 -4.73
CA HIS A 264 -6.54 10.76 -4.48
C HIS A 264 -6.70 11.97 -5.42
N PRO A 265 -6.81 13.22 -4.89
CA PRO A 265 -7.16 14.43 -5.67
C PRO A 265 -6.12 14.90 -6.71
N GLY A 266 -5.09 14.09 -7.00
CA GLY A 266 -4.05 14.38 -7.99
C GLY A 266 -4.15 13.62 -9.31
N GLN A 267 -5.27 12.94 -9.59
CA GLN A 267 -5.38 12.12 -10.81
C GLN A 267 -6.61 12.46 -11.63
N ALA A 268 -6.41 13.30 -12.64
CA ALA A 268 -7.35 13.51 -13.74
C ALA A 268 -7.21 12.43 -14.85
N SER A 269 -6.39 11.39 -14.67
CA SER A 269 -6.27 10.31 -15.66
C SER A 269 -5.64 9.05 -15.07
N GLN A 270 -6.42 7.95 -15.06
CA GLN A 270 -6.04 6.53 -15.14
C GLN A 270 -4.99 5.92 -14.17
N SER A 271 -4.33 6.64 -13.27
CA SER A 271 -3.36 6.04 -12.33
C SER A 271 -4.03 5.48 -11.05
N ARG A 272 -5.12 4.73 -11.24
CA ARG A 272 -6.15 4.47 -10.22
C ARG A 272 -5.61 3.86 -8.92
N SER A 273 -6.07 4.45 -7.82
CA SER A 273 -6.45 3.83 -6.56
C SER A 273 -5.34 3.53 -5.56
N ILE A 274 -5.37 4.27 -4.45
CA ILE A 274 -5.00 3.68 -3.17
C ILE A 274 -6.17 2.76 -2.79
N CYS A 275 -5.89 1.51 -2.48
CA CYS A 275 -6.87 0.55 -2.00
C CYS A 275 -6.60 0.29 -0.53
N ILE A 276 -7.62 0.41 0.30
CA ILE A 276 -7.51 0.14 1.72
C ILE A 276 -8.39 -1.06 2.06
N SER A 277 -7.73 -2.14 2.46
CA SER A 277 -8.37 -3.36 2.96
C SER A 277 -8.52 -3.22 4.46
N VAL A 278 -9.73 -3.01 4.94
CA VAL A 278 -10.03 -2.90 6.37
C VAL A 278 -10.42 -4.27 6.89
N ARG A 279 -9.72 -4.75 7.92
CA ARG A 279 -10.01 -6.00 8.63
C ARG A 279 -10.57 -5.68 10.02
N GLY A 280 -11.78 -6.16 10.29
CA GLY A 280 -12.37 -6.16 11.63
C GLY A 280 -11.65 -7.11 12.59
N ARG A 281 -11.89 -6.95 13.89
CA ARG A 281 -11.46 -7.86 14.95
C ARG A 281 -12.09 -9.23 14.72
N TRP A 282 -11.23 -10.23 14.56
CA TRP A 282 -11.64 -11.63 14.50
C TRP A 282 -11.85 -12.17 15.91
N THR A 283 -12.99 -12.82 16.18
CA THR A 283 -13.23 -13.58 17.41
C THR A 283 -12.37 -14.84 17.40
N GLY A 284 -11.09 -14.72 17.76
CA GLY A 284 -10.13 -15.84 17.75
C GLY A 284 -8.66 -15.45 17.64
N GLU A 285 -8.34 -14.20 17.25
CA GLU A 285 -6.96 -13.71 17.44
C GLU A 285 -6.79 -13.35 18.93
N PRO A 286 -5.70 -13.81 19.60
CA PRO A 286 -5.43 -13.39 20.95
C PRO A 286 -5.32 -11.86 20.97
N VAL A 287 -6.04 -11.24 21.90
CA VAL A 287 -5.81 -9.83 22.22
C VAL A 287 -4.36 -9.76 22.70
N ASN A 288 -3.48 -9.12 21.93
CA ASN A 288 -2.11 -8.89 22.38
C ASN A 288 -2.18 -8.10 23.70
N GLY A 289 -1.91 -8.79 24.82
CA GLY A 289 -2.06 -8.21 26.15
C GLY A 289 -2.20 -9.18 27.32
N SER A 290 -1.62 -10.39 27.25
CA SER A 290 -1.39 -11.23 28.44
C SER A 290 -0.04 -11.94 28.36
#